data_AF-A0A842UHC5-F1
#
_entry.id   AF-A0A842UHC5-F1
#
_cell.length_a   1.000
_cell.length_b   1.000
_cell.length_c   1.000
_cell.angle_alpha   90.00
_cell.angle_beta   90.00
_cell.angle_gamma   90.00
#
_symmetry.space_group_name_H-M   'P 1'
#
loop_
_entity.id
_entity.type
_entity.pdbx_description
1 polymer ?
#
loop_
_entity_poly.entity_id
_entity_poly.type
_entity_poly.pdbx_seq_one_letter_code
_entity_poly.pdbx_strand_id
1 'polypeptide(L)'
;MTRIDFELDEKKFFEKCAKNKNFPRNDALKQVILKKITAEFEKNKKYGEQEVNNKIKKYFDDYVLIRRELINFGYMQRDPAKAEYWVVKYELSKEDFLRIDRLKRHAKEIGIIE
;
A
#
# COMPACT_ATOMS: atom_id res chain seq x y z
N MET A 1 -1.99 -19.27 -0.83
CA MET A 1 -1.42 -17.93 -1.06
C MET A 1 -0.10 -17.85 -0.33
N THR A 2 1.00 -17.78 -1.07
CA THR A 2 2.35 -17.64 -0.50
C THR A 2 2.59 -16.17 -0.15
N ARG A 3 2.95 -15.90 1.10
CA ARG A 3 3.32 -14.56 1.55
C ARG A 3 4.66 -14.17 0.94
N ILE A 4 4.80 -12.88 0.60
CA ILE A 4 6.07 -12.32 0.17
C ILE A 4 6.88 -11.94 1.41
N ASP A 5 8.10 -12.46 1.48
CA ASP A 5 9.06 -12.05 2.51
C ASP A 5 9.93 -10.92 1.95
N PHE A 6 10.03 -9.85 2.70
CA PHE A 6 10.96 -8.78 2.41
C PHE A 6 12.17 -9.03 3.31
N GLU A 7 13.37 -9.17 2.75
CA GLU A 7 14.63 -9.30 3.51
C GLU A 7 15.02 -8.00 4.25
N LEU A 8 14.06 -7.33 4.89
CA LEU A 8 14.21 -6.11 5.68
C LEU A 8 13.22 -6.11 6.85
N ASP A 9 13.53 -5.31 7.86
CA ASP A 9 12.60 -5.05 8.96
C ASP A 9 11.50 -4.08 8.48
N GLU A 10 10.33 -4.64 8.13
CA GLU A 10 9.17 -3.87 7.61
C GLU A 10 8.77 -2.72 8.56
N LYS A 11 8.89 -2.93 9.88
CA LYS A 11 8.51 -1.93 10.88
C LYS A 11 9.50 -0.76 10.86
N LYS A 12 10.81 -1.05 10.98
CA LYS A 12 11.84 0.00 10.93
C LYS A 12 11.84 0.74 9.59
N PHE A 13 11.62 0.03 8.50
CA PHE A 13 11.52 0.65 7.18
C PHE A 13 10.35 1.62 7.09
N PHE A 14 9.15 1.20 7.53
CA PHE A 14 7.98 2.07 7.59
C PHE A 14 8.23 3.31 8.45
N GLU A 15 8.75 3.14 9.67
CA GLU A 15 9.05 4.25 10.59
C GLU A 15 10.03 5.25 9.98
N LYS A 16 11.08 4.77 9.30
CA LYS A 16 12.03 5.62 8.59
C LYS A 16 11.36 6.41 7.47
N CYS A 17 10.52 5.78 6.65
CA CYS A 17 9.78 6.44 5.58
C CYS A 17 8.79 7.49 6.12
N ALA A 18 8.00 7.13 7.14
CA ALA A 18 7.02 8.02 7.75
C ALA A 18 7.70 9.22 8.44
N LYS A 19 8.82 9.00 9.15
CA LYS A 19 9.60 10.07 9.78
C LYS A 19 10.11 11.08 8.75
N ASN A 20 10.58 10.60 7.60
CA ASN A 20 11.13 11.46 6.54
C ASN A 20 10.08 11.91 5.51
N LYS A 21 8.79 11.59 5.72
CA LYS A 21 7.71 11.84 4.76
C LYS A 21 8.01 11.35 3.34
N ASN A 22 8.83 10.29 3.22
CA ASN A 22 9.36 9.82 1.95
C ASN A 22 8.66 8.53 1.51
N PHE A 23 7.86 8.64 0.45
CA PHE A 23 7.21 7.49 -0.17
C PHE A 23 8.18 6.82 -1.18
N PRO A 24 8.48 5.52 -1.06
CA PRO A 24 9.45 4.85 -1.92
C PRO A 24 9.09 4.96 -3.40
N ARG A 25 10.11 5.06 -4.27
CA ARG A 25 9.90 5.04 -5.74
C ARG A 25 9.67 3.62 -6.27
N ASN A 26 10.41 2.64 -5.74
CA ASN A 26 10.28 1.24 -6.09
C ASN A 26 8.93 0.69 -5.59
N ASP A 27 8.14 0.12 -6.51
CA ASP A 27 6.77 -0.32 -6.22
C ASP A 27 6.72 -1.51 -5.26
N ALA A 28 7.72 -2.39 -5.25
CA ALA A 28 7.77 -3.48 -4.28
C ALA A 28 7.95 -2.91 -2.86
N LEU A 29 8.85 -1.95 -2.67
CA LEU A 29 9.03 -1.28 -1.38
C LEU A 29 7.80 -0.45 -0.94
N LYS A 30 7.01 0.10 -1.89
CA LYS A 30 5.74 0.75 -1.56
C LYS A 30 4.78 -0.20 -0.85
N GLN A 31 4.82 -1.51 -1.13
CA GLN A 31 3.89 -2.47 -0.53
C GLN A 31 4.04 -2.55 0.99
N VAL A 32 5.25 -2.35 1.53
CA VAL A 32 5.47 -2.26 2.98
C VAL A 32 4.70 -1.07 3.57
N ILE A 33 4.72 0.08 2.88
CA ILE A 33 4.01 1.28 3.30
C ILE A 33 2.49 1.12 3.18
N LEU A 34 2.03 0.63 2.02
CA LEU A 34 0.60 0.47 1.73
C LEU A 34 -0.05 -0.58 2.64
N LYS A 35 0.64 -1.68 2.93
CA LYS A 35 0.22 -2.69 3.91
C LYS A 35 -0.01 -2.08 5.29
N LYS A 36 0.96 -1.30 5.79
CA LYS A 36 0.85 -0.63 7.10
C LYS A 36 -0.28 0.39 7.14
N ILE A 37 -0.43 1.20 6.09
CA ILE A 37 -1.53 2.17 6.00
C ILE A 37 -2.88 1.46 5.93
N THR A 38 -3.00 0.39 5.14
CA THR A 38 -4.27 -0.35 5.00
C THR A 38 -4.70 -0.98 6.31
N ALA A 39 -3.76 -1.40 7.17
CA ALA A 39 -4.04 -1.95 8.49
C ALA A 39 -4.73 -0.95 9.45
N GLU A 40 -4.70 0.36 9.17
CA GLU A 40 -5.44 1.39 9.92
C GLU A 40 -6.95 1.40 9.62
N PHE A 41 -7.40 0.58 8.67
CA PHE A 41 -8.78 0.53 8.21
C PHE A 41 -9.43 -0.81 8.57
N GLU A 42 -10.63 -0.74 9.12
CA GLU A 42 -11.47 -1.90 9.43
C GLU A 42 -12.08 -2.51 8.16
N LYS A 43 -12.16 -3.84 8.11
CA LYS A 43 -12.83 -4.58 7.05
C LYS A 43 -14.33 -4.37 7.14
N ASN A 44 -15.03 -4.40 5.99
CA ASN A 44 -16.49 -4.21 5.88
C ASN A 44 -16.99 -2.81 6.28
N LYS A 45 -16.09 -1.85 6.50
CA LYS A 45 -16.43 -0.44 6.73
C LYS A 45 -16.14 0.39 5.48
N LYS A 46 -17.03 1.33 5.20
CA LYS A 46 -16.84 2.34 4.17
C LYS A 46 -16.32 3.62 4.81
N TYR A 47 -15.41 4.27 4.11
CA TYR A 47 -14.78 5.52 4.53
C TYR A 47 -14.98 6.57 3.46
N GLY A 48 -15.30 7.80 3.85
CA GLY A 48 -15.27 8.94 2.95
C GLY A 48 -13.84 9.31 2.57
N GLU A 49 -13.68 10.04 1.46
CA GLU A 49 -12.39 10.56 1.00
C GLU A 49 -11.62 11.30 2.11
N GLN A 50 -12.30 12.15 2.88
CA GLN A 50 -11.65 12.94 3.93
C GLN A 50 -11.12 12.05 5.07
N GLU A 51 -11.83 10.99 5.43
CA GLU A 51 -11.39 10.04 6.47
C GLU A 51 -10.15 9.27 6.02
N VAL A 52 -10.13 8.81 4.77
CA VAL A 52 -8.97 8.16 4.16
C VAL A 52 -7.78 9.11 4.13
N ASN A 53 -7.99 10.33 3.66
CA ASN A 53 -6.95 11.36 3.62
C ASN A 53 -6.38 11.64 5.01
N ASN A 54 -7.24 11.78 6.03
CA ASN A 54 -6.81 12.05 7.41
C ASN A 54 -5.98 10.89 7.99
N LYS A 55 -6.35 9.63 7.72
CA LYS A 55 -5.56 8.46 8.14
C LYS A 55 -4.19 8.42 7.49
N ILE A 56 -4.08 8.74 6.20
CA ILE A 56 -2.81 8.77 5.48
C ILE A 56 -1.93 9.94 5.93
N LYS A 57 -2.52 11.13 6.12
CA LYS A 57 -1.83 12.37 6.54
C LYS A 57 -1.08 12.25 7.87
N LYS A 58 -1.46 11.30 8.73
CA LYS A 58 -0.70 10.97 9.94
C LYS A 58 0.76 10.62 9.62
N TYR A 59 0.99 9.99 8.47
CA TYR A 59 2.27 9.41 8.10
C TYR A 59 2.95 10.15 6.95
N PHE A 60 2.20 10.61 5.94
CA PHE A 60 2.78 11.17 4.70
C PHE A 60 2.00 12.39 4.19
N ASP A 61 2.72 13.34 3.60
CA ASP A 61 2.12 14.57 3.05
C ASP A 61 1.53 14.36 1.66
N ASP A 62 2.09 13.42 0.87
CA ASP A 62 1.55 13.03 -0.44
C ASP A 62 0.45 11.97 -0.29
N TYR A 63 -0.61 12.33 0.45
CA TYR A 63 -1.73 11.46 0.73
C TYR A 63 -2.57 11.14 -0.52
N VAL A 64 -2.53 12.01 -1.54
CA VAL A 64 -3.23 11.80 -2.81
C VAL A 64 -2.56 10.67 -3.59
N LEU A 65 -1.23 10.67 -3.70
CA LEU A 65 -0.48 9.59 -4.33
C LEU A 65 -0.73 8.26 -3.62
N ILE A 66 -0.61 8.23 -2.29
CA ILE A 66 -0.79 7.00 -1.52
C ILE A 66 -2.20 6.44 -1.67
N ARG A 67 -3.23 7.30 -1.58
CA ARG A 67 -4.63 6.88 -1.80
C ARG A 67 -4.83 6.28 -3.19
N ARG A 68 -4.20 6.85 -4.21
CA ARG A 68 -4.20 6.29 -5.57
C ARG A 68 -3.50 4.93 -5.63
N GLU A 69 -2.35 4.78 -4.97
CA GLU A 69 -1.63 3.52 -4.95
C GLU A 69 -2.35 2.41 -4.16
N LEU A 70 -3.08 2.75 -3.09
CA LEU A 70 -3.97 1.80 -2.38
C LEU A 70 -5.00 1.18 -3.33
N ILE A 71 -5.52 1.96 -4.29
CA ILE A 71 -6.42 1.45 -5.34
C ILE A 71 -5.64 0.70 -6.42
N ASN A 72 -4.56 1.28 -6.95
CA ASN A 72 -3.81 0.71 -8.07
C ASN A 72 -3.26 -0.70 -7.77
N PHE A 73 -2.79 -0.93 -6.54
CA PHE A 73 -2.30 -2.24 -6.12
C PHE A 73 -3.40 -3.14 -5.53
N GLY A 74 -4.62 -2.62 -5.41
CA GLY A 74 -5.80 -3.41 -5.04
C GLY A 74 -5.98 -3.66 -3.54
N TYR A 75 -5.36 -2.85 -2.67
CA TYR A 75 -5.64 -2.86 -1.23
C TYR A 75 -7.05 -2.34 -0.93
N MET A 76 -7.49 -1.33 -1.69
CA MET A 76 -8.79 -0.70 -1.54
C MET A 76 -9.52 -0.59 -2.88
N GLN A 77 -10.84 -0.50 -2.80
CA GLN A 77 -11.70 -0.07 -3.90
C GLN A 77 -12.34 1.27 -3.56
N ARG A 78 -12.86 1.95 -4.59
CA ARG A 78 -13.54 3.23 -4.49
C ARG A 78 -14.81 3.23 -5.33
N ASP A 79 -15.89 3.79 -4.76
CA ASP A 79 -17.05 4.24 -5.51
C ASP A 79 -16.87 5.73 -5.88
N PRO A 80 -16.71 6.08 -7.17
CA PRO A 80 -16.50 7.46 -7.58
C PRO A 80 -17.73 8.34 -7.43
N ALA A 81 -18.95 7.77 -7.48
CA ALA A 81 -20.19 8.53 -7.35
C ALA A 81 -20.44 8.94 -5.90
N LYS A 82 -20.06 8.07 -4.94
CA LYS A 82 -20.25 8.32 -3.50
C LYS A 82 -18.99 8.81 -2.79
N ALA A 83 -17.85 8.84 -3.49
CA ALA A 83 -16.54 9.11 -2.91
C ALA A 83 -16.21 8.22 -1.69
N GLU A 84 -16.70 6.98 -1.71
CA GLU A 84 -16.51 5.98 -0.66
C GLU A 84 -15.36 5.04 -0.98
N TYR A 85 -14.65 4.58 0.06
CA TYR A 85 -13.52 3.67 -0.02
C TYR A 85 -13.73 2.50 0.95
N TRP A 86 -13.26 1.31 0.58
CA TRP A 86 -13.27 0.14 1.47
C TRP A 86 -12.07 -0.76 1.21
N VAL A 87 -11.66 -1.48 2.25
CA VAL A 87 -10.56 -2.45 2.19
C VAL A 87 -10.99 -3.71 1.43
N VAL A 88 -10.15 -4.14 0.48
CA VAL A 88 -10.28 -5.41 -0.25
C VAL A 88 -9.34 -6.46 0.33
N LYS A 89 -8.10 -6.06 0.64
CA LYS A 89 -7.05 -6.93 1.19
C LYS A 89 -6.08 -6.12 2.04
N TYR A 90 -5.42 -6.79 2.99
CA TYR A 90 -4.40 -6.17 3.86
C TYR A 90 -2.97 -6.48 3.41
N GLU A 91 -2.78 -7.49 2.58
CA GLU A 91 -1.48 -7.94 2.10
C GLU A 91 -1.64 -8.53 0.70
N LEU A 92 -0.62 -8.36 -0.13
CA LEU A 92 -0.55 -8.93 -1.46
C LEU A 92 0.10 -10.31 -1.41
N SER A 93 -0.40 -11.24 -2.23
CA SER A 93 0.23 -12.55 -2.40
C SER A 93 1.28 -12.53 -3.50
N LYS A 94 2.07 -13.60 -3.61
CA LYS A 94 3.01 -13.78 -4.73
C LYS A 94 2.32 -13.68 -6.10
N GLU A 95 1.07 -14.16 -6.22
CA GLU A 95 0.31 -14.05 -7.46
C GLU A 95 -0.03 -12.60 -7.82
N ASP A 96 -0.37 -11.76 -6.83
CA ASP A 96 -0.60 -10.33 -7.05
C ASP A 96 0.67 -9.63 -7.57
N PHE A 97 1.84 -9.97 -7.01
CA PHE A 97 3.13 -9.46 -7.45
C PHE A 97 3.43 -9.82 -8.91
N LEU A 98 3.10 -11.04 -9.33
CA LEU A 98 3.33 -11.50 -10.69
C LEU A 98 2.37 -10.89 -11.72
N ARG A 99 1.15 -10.53 -11.31
CA ARG A 99 0.10 -9.97 -12.18
C ARG A 99 0.34 -8.51 -12.56
N ILE A 100 1.02 -7.75 -11.71
CA ILE A 100 1.21 -6.30 -11.89
C ILE A 100 2.63 -6.04 -12.44
N ASP A 101 2.75 -5.74 -13.73
CA ASP A 101 4.04 -5.60 -14.43
C ASP A 101 5.10 -4.76 -13.71
N ARG A 102 4.72 -3.54 -13.27
CA ARG A 102 5.64 -2.64 -12.56
C ARG A 102 6.07 -3.19 -11.20
N LEU A 103 5.17 -3.90 -10.52
CA LEU A 103 5.45 -4.51 -9.23
C LEU A 103 6.36 -5.73 -9.41
N LYS A 104 6.07 -6.57 -10.40
CA LYS A 104 6.89 -7.72 -10.79
C LYS A 104 8.32 -7.29 -11.10
N ARG A 105 8.49 -6.25 -11.93
CA ARG A 105 9.81 -5.72 -12.31
C ARG A 105 10.59 -5.24 -11.09
N HIS A 106 9.98 -4.36 -10.30
CA HIS A 106 10.61 -3.81 -9.10
C HIS A 106 10.91 -4.85 -8.03
N ALA A 107 10.11 -5.93 -7.94
CA ALA A 107 10.34 -7.02 -7.01
C ALA A 107 11.50 -7.91 -7.44
N LYS A 108 11.68 -8.18 -8.74
CA LYS A 108 12.87 -8.86 -9.29
C LYS A 108 14.14 -8.05 -9.05
N GLU A 109 14.08 -6.73 -9.28
CA GLU A 109 15.22 -5.83 -9.08
C GLU A 109 15.80 -5.88 -7.66
N ILE A 110 14.94 -6.11 -6.65
CA ILE A 110 15.35 -6.19 -5.24
C ILE A 110 15.35 -7.62 -4.70
N GLY A 111 15.28 -8.63 -5.58
CA GLY A 111 15.45 -10.04 -5.22
C GLY A 111 14.29 -10.69 -4.47
N ILE A 112 13.11 -10.07 -4.42
CA ILE A 112 11.95 -10.60 -3.68
C ILE A 112 11.27 -11.75 -4.44
N ILE A 113 11.31 -11.72 -5.77
CA ILE A 113 10.78 -12.78 -6.63
C ILE A 113 11.77 -13.09 -7.74
N GLU A 114 11.74 -14.33 -8.22
CA GLU A 114 12.53 -14.82 -9.36
C GLU A 114 12.00 -14.33 -10.71
#